data_AF-A0A1G3M651-F1
#
_entry.id   AF-A0A1G3M651-F1
#
_cell.length_a   1.000
_cell.length_b   1.000
_cell.length_c   1.000
_cell.angle_alpha   90.00
_cell.angle_beta   90.00
_cell.angle_gamma   90.00
#
_symmetry.space_group_name_H-M   'P 1'
#
loop_
_entity.id
_entity.type
_entity.pdbx_description
1 polymer ?
#
loop_
_entity_poly.entity_id
_entity_poly.type
_entity_poly.pdbx_seq_one_letter_code
_entity_poly.pdbx_strand_id
1 'polypeptide(L)'
;MSAGWEGGPNDSPLPPQNLQVLSGYRAGVIDIRWDNPAILAGNSPFTVVGVNVYRSDASDRGPYFRLNQFPVGGQFYRDSTTHEYVTKEVIPWSSWVNRGDAPNNRCWRFCTARPIVKSVSLPPHDMPTYANAPTDVKVWINGLQVQIEEVFGQTREIVLINIPDYNVVTEKFDENFRLPTETDTVEVSYYAIQNFVWSGLDKHIFYRVCTVALDPTTPSGYKESPIGYCQPVSSHTIETLDYIWREAVRRNHWILQQGGERVKVFVRKTMGLPCSCRLDARLREWSKQPSNRCLHCFGTGFLTGYEGPYDLIVAPDDFERRISQGPNGKRKEHTGEVWTGPTPLLTQRDFLVKQTNERYSIGPVRRPTNRGNILQQHFNIGYLDEGDMRYQVSVDGTADLAWPAEPSPVRDSLVTTPQRPVDGALTGPTPWPVGPRNTHPMETEKDNTPDEVEQRGRSRVWENINS
;
A
#
# COMPACT_ATOMS: atom_id res chain seq x y z
N MET A 1 -0.96 1.69 20.02
CA MET A 1 -1.66 0.58 20.70
C MET A 1 -3.09 1.03 20.96
N SER A 2 -4.03 0.62 20.11
CA SER A 2 -5.46 0.89 20.30
C SER A 2 -6.02 -0.15 21.26
N ALA A 3 -6.01 0.16 22.55
CA ALA A 3 -6.82 -0.55 23.53
C ALA A 3 -8.29 -0.21 23.25
N GLY A 4 -9.06 -1.18 22.77
CA GLY A 4 -10.47 -0.98 22.47
C GLY A 4 -11.13 -2.22 21.94
N TRP A 5 -11.78 -2.96 22.86
CA TRP A 5 -12.80 -3.98 22.59
C TRP A 5 -12.39 -5.08 21.60
N GLU A 6 -11.50 -5.97 22.06
CA GLU A 6 -11.49 -7.30 21.47
C GLU A 6 -12.84 -7.94 21.79
N GLY A 7 -13.62 -8.27 20.76
CA GLY A 7 -14.90 -8.96 20.92
C GLY A 7 -14.68 -10.19 21.78
N GLY A 8 -15.60 -10.45 22.70
CA GLY A 8 -15.50 -11.60 23.58
C GLY A 8 -15.33 -12.88 22.74
N PRO A 9 -14.64 -13.91 23.27
CA PRO A 9 -14.71 -15.22 22.67
C PRO A 9 -16.18 -15.57 22.48
N ASN A 10 -16.60 -15.85 21.24
CA ASN A 10 -17.97 -16.11 20.75
C ASN A 10 -18.79 -14.94 20.19
N ASP A 11 -18.25 -13.72 20.09
CA ASP A 11 -19.00 -12.63 19.43
C ASP A 11 -19.03 -12.78 17.91
N SER A 12 -18.05 -13.47 17.31
CA SER A 12 -17.95 -13.70 15.87
C SER A 12 -17.37 -15.08 15.59
N PRO A 13 -17.66 -15.69 14.41
CA PRO A 13 -17.06 -16.96 14.07
C PRO A 13 -15.53 -16.81 13.95
N LEU A 14 -14.79 -17.82 14.39
CA LEU A 14 -13.35 -17.93 14.22
C LEU A 14 -12.98 -18.18 12.74
N PRO A 15 -11.94 -17.53 12.22
CA PRO A 15 -11.44 -17.79 10.88
C PRO A 15 -10.77 -19.16 10.77
N PRO A 16 -10.60 -19.71 9.55
CA PRO A 16 -9.83 -20.93 9.34
C PRO A 16 -8.39 -20.75 9.85
N GLN A 17 -7.88 -21.76 10.55
CA GLN A 17 -6.55 -21.69 11.21
C GLN A 17 -5.42 -22.23 10.33
N ASN A 18 -5.73 -22.99 9.28
CA ASN A 18 -4.78 -23.70 8.44
C ASN A 18 -4.79 -23.18 6.98
N LEU A 19 -4.90 -21.87 6.82
CA LEU A 19 -4.92 -21.24 5.50
C LEU A 19 -3.58 -21.46 4.77
N GLN A 20 -3.64 -21.95 3.53
CA GLN A 20 -2.50 -22.17 2.65
C GLN A 20 -2.72 -21.43 1.33
N VAL A 21 -1.66 -20.83 0.80
CA VAL A 21 -1.65 -20.13 -0.47
C VAL A 21 -0.57 -20.75 -1.34
N LEU A 22 -0.97 -21.35 -2.45
CA LEU A 22 -0.11 -22.12 -3.35
C LEU A 22 -0.15 -21.52 -4.75
N SER A 23 0.92 -21.70 -5.52
CA SER A 23 0.87 -21.43 -6.96
C SER A 23 -0.07 -22.43 -7.63
N GLY A 24 -0.97 -21.96 -8.49
CA GLY A 24 -1.88 -22.83 -9.27
C GLY A 24 -1.20 -23.58 -10.42
N TYR A 25 0.14 -23.61 -10.46
CA TYR A 25 0.97 -24.14 -11.56
C TYR A 25 0.64 -23.54 -12.94
N ARG A 26 -0.01 -22.38 -12.93
CA ARG A 26 -0.34 -21.54 -14.07
C ARG A 26 -0.08 -20.11 -13.67
N ALA A 27 0.54 -19.33 -14.53
CA ALA A 27 0.72 -17.91 -14.24
C ALA A 27 -0.62 -17.19 -14.19
N GLY A 28 -0.69 -16.17 -13.35
CA GLY A 28 -1.90 -15.43 -13.02
C GLY A 28 -2.92 -16.26 -12.24
N VAL A 29 -2.51 -17.39 -11.63
CA VAL A 29 -3.38 -18.27 -10.84
C VAL A 29 -2.75 -18.58 -9.50
N ILE A 30 -3.51 -18.31 -8.44
CA ILE A 30 -3.17 -18.62 -7.05
C ILE A 30 -4.29 -19.47 -6.46
N ASP A 31 -3.89 -20.60 -5.88
CA ASP A 31 -4.79 -21.56 -5.25
C ASP A 31 -4.75 -21.35 -3.74
N ILE A 32 -5.93 -21.13 -3.15
CA ILE A 32 -6.11 -20.85 -1.72
C ILE A 32 -6.88 -22.02 -1.11
N ARG A 33 -6.37 -22.58 -0.01
CA ARG A 33 -6.90 -23.78 0.64
C ARG A 33 -7.02 -23.60 2.14
N TRP A 34 -8.04 -24.22 2.74
CA TRP A 34 -8.29 -24.20 4.19
C TRP A 34 -9.14 -25.41 4.59
N ASP A 35 -9.12 -25.78 5.88
CA ASP A 35 -10.05 -26.80 6.41
C ASP A 35 -11.42 -26.18 6.71
N ASN A 36 -12.45 -27.02 6.74
CA ASN A 36 -13.80 -26.57 7.04
C ASN A 36 -13.86 -25.85 8.41
N PRO A 37 -14.14 -24.54 8.46
CA PRO A 37 -14.13 -23.79 9.71
C PRO A 37 -15.24 -24.22 10.68
N ALA A 38 -16.29 -24.91 10.21
CA ALA A 38 -17.34 -25.45 11.07
C ALA A 38 -16.84 -26.52 12.05
N ILE A 39 -15.66 -27.13 11.80
CA ILE A 39 -15.06 -28.14 12.68
C ILE A 39 -14.41 -27.49 13.91
N LEU A 40 -14.10 -26.18 13.86
CA LEU A 40 -13.50 -25.48 14.98
C LEU A 40 -14.48 -25.42 16.16
N ALA A 41 -14.03 -25.83 17.35
CA ALA A 41 -14.88 -25.84 18.54
C ALA A 41 -15.48 -24.46 18.86
N GLY A 42 -14.72 -23.37 18.66
CA GLY A 42 -15.23 -22.01 18.85
C GLY A 42 -16.29 -21.57 17.82
N ASN A 43 -16.48 -22.35 16.74
CA ASN A 43 -17.53 -22.12 15.75
C ASN A 43 -18.81 -22.92 16.02
N SER A 44 -18.85 -23.76 17.07
CA SER A 44 -20.05 -24.55 17.40
C SER A 44 -21.34 -23.75 17.65
N PRO A 45 -21.30 -22.50 18.17
CA PRO A 45 -22.52 -21.69 18.32
C PRO A 45 -23.06 -21.12 16.99
N PHE A 46 -22.29 -21.20 15.91
CA PHE A 46 -22.59 -20.54 14.65
C PHE A 46 -23.01 -21.55 13.58
N THR A 47 -24.04 -21.20 12.81
CA THR A 47 -24.36 -21.95 11.59
C THR A 47 -23.49 -21.43 10.45
N VAL A 48 -22.33 -22.05 10.26
CA VAL A 48 -21.35 -21.66 9.24
C VAL A 48 -21.87 -21.94 7.84
N VAL A 49 -21.87 -20.93 6.97
CA VAL A 49 -22.32 -20.99 5.57
C VAL A 49 -21.14 -21.25 4.63
N GLY A 50 -19.99 -20.66 4.94
CA GLY A 50 -18.80 -20.74 4.11
C GLY A 50 -17.76 -19.71 4.53
N VAL A 51 -16.94 -19.26 3.58
CA VAL A 51 -15.91 -18.25 3.82
C VAL A 51 -15.91 -17.14 2.78
N ASN A 52 -15.42 -15.97 3.17
CA ASN A 52 -15.05 -14.89 2.26
C ASN A 52 -13.53 -14.80 2.14
N VAL A 53 -13.06 -14.57 0.92
CA VAL A 53 -11.64 -14.45 0.60
C VAL A 53 -11.34 -13.00 0.29
N TYR A 54 -10.35 -12.46 0.98
CA TYR A 54 -9.85 -11.11 0.76
C TYR A 54 -8.42 -11.17 0.26
N ARG A 55 -8.08 -10.23 -0.62
CA ARG A 55 -6.73 -10.05 -1.14
C ARG A 55 -6.24 -8.65 -0.81
N SER A 56 -5.00 -8.56 -0.39
CA SER A 56 -4.22 -7.34 -0.36
C SER A 56 -3.01 -7.57 -1.24
N ASP A 57 -2.91 -6.75 -2.26
CA ASP A 57 -1.77 -6.78 -3.16
C ASP A 57 -0.63 -5.85 -2.62
N ALA A 58 -0.91 -5.01 -1.62
CA ALA A 58 0.02 -4.00 -1.10
C ALA A 58 0.87 -4.49 0.07
N SER A 59 0.24 -4.84 1.19
CA SER A 59 0.91 -5.30 2.41
C SER A 59 0.06 -6.31 3.18
N ASP A 60 0.66 -6.97 4.17
CA ASP A 60 -0.01 -7.88 5.11
C ASP A 60 -1.06 -7.16 5.99
N ARG A 61 -0.98 -5.82 6.08
CA ARG A 61 -1.92 -4.97 6.81
C ARG A 61 -3.05 -4.42 5.96
N GLY A 62 -2.92 -4.44 4.64
CA GLY A 62 -3.98 -4.05 3.70
C GLY A 62 -3.58 -2.87 2.80
N PRO A 63 -4.53 -2.23 2.12
CA PRO A 63 -5.97 -2.49 2.15
C PRO A 63 -6.34 -3.85 1.56
N TYR A 64 -7.35 -4.50 2.16
CA TYR A 64 -7.90 -5.77 1.68
C TYR A 64 -9.22 -5.53 0.94
N PHE A 65 -9.41 -6.18 -0.20
CA PHE A 65 -10.66 -6.20 -0.94
C PHE A 65 -11.16 -7.64 -1.10
N ARG A 66 -12.48 -7.80 -1.10
CA ARG A 66 -13.15 -9.08 -1.21
C ARG A 66 -13.11 -9.59 -2.65
N LEU A 67 -12.78 -10.87 -2.85
CA LEU A 67 -12.69 -11.49 -4.17
C LEU A 67 -14.00 -12.18 -4.60
N ASN A 68 -14.67 -12.85 -3.67
CA ASN A 68 -15.86 -13.65 -3.94
C ASN A 68 -17.15 -12.85 -3.69
N GLN A 69 -18.14 -12.96 -4.57
CA GLN A 69 -19.44 -12.29 -4.39
C GLN A 69 -20.31 -12.99 -3.33
N PHE A 70 -20.28 -14.33 -3.29
CA PHE A 70 -21.02 -15.17 -2.35
C PHE A 70 -20.07 -15.99 -1.48
N PRO A 71 -20.40 -16.27 -0.21
CA PRO A 71 -19.58 -17.13 0.65
C PRO A 71 -19.27 -18.47 0.00
N VAL A 72 -18.00 -18.86 0.00
CA VAL A 72 -17.51 -20.10 -0.59
C VAL A 72 -17.75 -21.23 0.41
N GLY A 73 -18.64 -22.17 0.09
CA GLY A 73 -18.91 -23.34 0.95
C GLY A 73 -17.85 -24.46 0.85
N GLY A 74 -16.92 -24.36 -0.10
CA GLY A 74 -15.83 -25.32 -0.28
C GLY A 74 -14.59 -25.05 0.60
N GLN A 75 -13.59 -25.90 0.47
CA GLN A 75 -12.27 -25.80 1.12
C GLN A 75 -11.18 -25.23 0.20
N PHE A 76 -11.59 -24.67 -0.94
CA PHE A 76 -10.73 -24.27 -2.03
C PHE A 76 -11.29 -23.05 -2.74
N TYR A 77 -10.42 -22.09 -3.05
CA TYR A 77 -10.72 -20.99 -3.96
C TYR A 77 -9.53 -20.75 -4.89
N ARG A 78 -9.83 -20.55 -6.17
CA ARG A 78 -8.83 -20.21 -7.18
C ARG A 78 -8.96 -18.74 -7.51
N ASP A 79 -7.98 -17.96 -7.09
CA ASP A 79 -7.82 -16.58 -7.54
C ASP A 79 -7.10 -16.59 -8.88
N SER A 80 -7.77 -16.16 -9.94
CA SER A 80 -7.18 -16.10 -11.27
C SER A 80 -7.51 -14.81 -11.99
N THR A 81 -6.61 -14.36 -12.86
CA THR A 81 -6.92 -13.29 -13.80
C THR A 81 -8.08 -13.72 -14.71
N THR A 82 -9.23 -13.05 -14.60
CA THR A 82 -10.43 -13.33 -15.39
C THR A 82 -10.77 -12.17 -16.30
N HIS A 83 -11.12 -12.49 -17.54
CA HIS A 83 -11.65 -11.54 -18.51
C HIS A 83 -13.16 -11.72 -18.61
N GLU A 84 -13.87 -10.60 -18.69
CA GLU A 84 -15.30 -10.55 -18.93
C GLU A 84 -15.55 -9.97 -20.32
N TYR A 85 -16.38 -10.63 -21.11
CA TYR A 85 -16.82 -10.06 -22.38
C TYR A 85 -17.97 -9.10 -22.12
N VAL A 86 -17.69 -7.80 -22.24
CA VAL A 86 -18.68 -6.74 -22.10
C VAL A 86 -19.47 -6.67 -23.40
N THR A 87 -20.75 -7.03 -23.34
CA THR A 87 -21.65 -7.00 -24.50
C THR A 87 -22.45 -5.71 -24.52
N LYS A 88 -22.39 -4.97 -25.63
CA LYS A 88 -23.24 -3.80 -25.93
C LYS A 88 -23.27 -2.76 -24.81
N GLU A 89 -22.10 -2.35 -24.33
CA GLU A 89 -22.00 -1.17 -23.48
C GLU A 89 -22.45 0.07 -24.27
N VAL A 90 -23.47 0.75 -23.76
CA VAL A 90 -23.96 2.01 -24.35
C VAL A 90 -23.07 3.15 -23.89
N ILE A 91 -22.46 3.85 -24.84
CA ILE A 91 -21.56 4.96 -24.57
C ILE A 91 -22.37 6.25 -24.46
N PRO A 92 -22.44 6.88 -23.27
CA PRO A 92 -23.18 8.12 -23.13
C PRO A 92 -22.43 9.24 -23.85
N TRP A 93 -23.19 10.21 -24.37
CA TRP A 93 -22.63 11.37 -25.09
C TRP A 93 -21.59 12.15 -24.27
N SER A 94 -21.68 12.11 -22.94
CA SER A 94 -20.72 12.71 -22.02
C SER A 94 -19.33 12.04 -22.02
N SER A 95 -19.22 10.77 -22.41
CA SER A 95 -17.96 10.00 -22.44
C SER A 95 -17.13 10.22 -23.72
N TRP A 96 -17.60 11.10 -24.60
CA TRP A 96 -16.87 11.50 -25.81
C TRP A 96 -15.81 12.54 -25.47
N VAL A 97 -14.56 12.20 -25.76
CA VAL A 97 -13.38 13.06 -25.60
C VAL A 97 -13.32 14.08 -26.72
N ASN A 98 -13.46 13.61 -27.97
CA ASN A 98 -13.45 14.46 -29.17
C ASN A 98 -14.70 14.19 -30.02
N ARG A 99 -15.37 15.27 -30.45
CA ARG A 99 -16.66 15.26 -31.15
C ARG A 99 -16.56 16.11 -32.42
N GLY A 100 -16.25 15.48 -33.55
CA GLY A 100 -16.34 16.12 -34.87
C GLY A 100 -15.12 16.95 -35.31
N ASP A 101 -15.40 18.00 -36.10
CA ASP A 101 -14.44 18.88 -36.79
C ASP A 101 -13.77 19.87 -35.83
N ALA A 102 -12.95 19.38 -34.90
CA ALA A 102 -11.99 20.28 -34.27
C ALA A 102 -11.12 20.91 -35.38
N PRO A 103 -10.86 22.24 -35.36
CA PRO A 103 -10.31 22.98 -36.52
C PRO A 103 -9.04 22.39 -37.14
N ASN A 104 -8.26 21.65 -36.35
CA ASN A 104 -6.98 21.06 -36.77
C ASN A 104 -6.94 19.53 -36.67
N ASN A 105 -7.99 18.87 -36.17
CA ASN A 105 -8.00 17.41 -36.03
C ASN A 105 -9.44 16.89 -35.92
N ARG A 106 -10.07 16.66 -37.07
CA ARG A 106 -11.39 16.01 -37.12
C ARG A 106 -11.23 14.58 -36.61
N CYS A 107 -11.70 14.30 -35.39
CA CYS A 107 -11.60 12.97 -34.81
C CYS A 107 -12.78 12.68 -33.88
N TRP A 108 -13.25 11.44 -33.95
CA TRP A 108 -14.37 10.92 -33.16
C TRP A 108 -13.80 9.94 -32.15
N ARG A 109 -13.69 10.40 -30.89
CA ARG A 109 -13.03 9.63 -29.82
C ARG A 109 -13.93 9.55 -28.60
N PHE A 110 -14.13 8.35 -28.09
CA PHE A 110 -14.86 8.12 -26.85
C PHE A 110 -14.11 7.17 -25.92
N CYS A 111 -14.50 7.19 -24.65
CA CYS A 111 -13.98 6.31 -23.62
C CYS A 111 -15.02 5.27 -23.21
N THR A 112 -14.58 4.02 -23.04
CA THR A 112 -15.37 2.96 -22.40
C THR A 112 -15.29 3.06 -20.88
N ALA A 113 -16.20 2.38 -20.18
CA ALA A 113 -16.24 2.35 -18.72
C ALA A 113 -15.02 1.64 -18.12
N ARG A 114 -14.51 0.59 -18.78
CA ARG A 114 -13.42 -0.27 -18.28
C ARG A 114 -12.26 -0.37 -19.28
N PRO A 115 -11.01 -0.58 -18.82
CA PRO A 115 -9.88 -0.84 -19.72
C PRO A 115 -10.15 -2.03 -20.65
N ILE A 116 -9.72 -1.88 -21.89
CA ILE A 116 -9.95 -2.86 -22.97
C ILE A 116 -8.74 -3.78 -23.05
N VAL A 117 -8.98 -5.09 -23.00
CA VAL A 117 -7.94 -6.12 -23.11
C VAL A 117 -8.21 -7.03 -24.30
N LYS A 118 -7.15 -7.72 -24.75
CA LYS A 118 -7.27 -8.68 -25.84
C LYS A 118 -8.09 -9.90 -25.42
N SER A 119 -8.88 -10.42 -26.36
CA SER A 119 -9.67 -11.64 -26.18
C SER A 119 -8.81 -12.88 -25.96
N VAL A 120 -7.64 -12.91 -26.63
CA VAL A 120 -6.76 -14.06 -26.67
C VAL A 120 -5.87 -14.09 -25.43
N SER A 121 -6.04 -15.12 -24.61
CA SER A 121 -5.11 -15.50 -23.55
C SER A 121 -3.82 -16.07 -24.14
N LEU A 122 -2.79 -15.25 -24.34
CA LEU A 122 -1.44 -15.74 -24.68
C LEU A 122 -0.39 -14.83 -24.04
N PRO A 123 0.79 -15.33 -23.59
CA PRO A 123 1.19 -16.60 -22.96
C PRO A 123 1.10 -16.50 -21.41
N PRO A 124 1.55 -17.51 -20.63
CA PRO A 124 1.51 -17.52 -19.16
C PRO A 124 2.51 -16.55 -18.50
N HIS A 125 2.68 -15.33 -18.99
CA HIS A 125 3.64 -14.37 -18.42
C HIS A 125 3.01 -12.98 -18.24
N ASP A 126 2.22 -12.90 -17.17
CA ASP A 126 2.25 -11.86 -16.13
C ASP A 126 1.62 -10.48 -16.30
N MET A 127 1.01 -10.10 -17.43
CA MET A 127 0.17 -8.89 -17.45
C MET A 127 -1.00 -9.04 -18.43
N PRO A 128 -2.17 -8.41 -18.15
CA PRO A 128 -3.22 -8.34 -19.13
C PRO A 128 -2.69 -7.51 -20.30
N THR A 129 -2.72 -8.08 -21.50
CA THR A 129 -2.33 -7.33 -22.70
C THR A 129 -3.49 -6.43 -23.08
N TYR A 130 -3.28 -5.11 -22.95
CA TYR A 130 -4.26 -4.14 -23.39
C TYR A 130 -4.50 -4.28 -24.91
N ALA A 131 -5.76 -4.12 -25.30
CA ALA A 131 -6.16 -4.13 -26.69
C ALA A 131 -5.71 -2.83 -27.36
N ASN A 132 -4.86 -2.95 -28.37
CA ASN A 132 -4.36 -1.80 -29.15
C ASN A 132 -4.65 -1.97 -30.66
N ALA A 133 -5.46 -2.96 -31.04
CA ALA A 133 -5.84 -3.21 -32.43
C ALA A 133 -7.35 -2.97 -32.63
N PRO A 134 -7.77 -2.38 -33.77
CA PRO A 134 -9.18 -2.23 -34.12
C PRO A 134 -10.00 -3.53 -34.08
N THR A 135 -9.37 -4.67 -34.37
CA THR A 135 -10.02 -5.99 -34.37
C THR A 135 -10.42 -6.50 -32.98
N ASP A 136 -9.88 -5.91 -31.92
CA ASP A 136 -10.15 -6.34 -30.54
C ASP A 136 -11.51 -5.84 -30.01
N VAL A 137 -12.13 -4.88 -30.72
CA VAL A 137 -13.35 -4.20 -30.30
C VAL A 137 -14.36 -4.19 -31.45
N LYS A 138 -15.65 -4.24 -31.12
CA LYS A 138 -16.73 -4.04 -32.09
C LYS A 138 -17.60 -2.87 -31.65
N VAL A 139 -17.88 -1.96 -32.56
CA VAL A 139 -18.72 -0.77 -32.31
C VAL A 139 -19.91 -0.81 -33.25
N TRP A 140 -21.09 -0.50 -32.72
CA TRP A 140 -22.33 -0.34 -33.48
C TRP A 140 -22.91 1.06 -33.24
N ILE A 141 -23.39 1.69 -34.29
CA ILE A 141 -24.11 2.97 -34.24
C ILE A 141 -25.53 2.71 -34.77
N ASN A 142 -26.52 2.79 -33.90
CA ASN A 142 -27.92 2.43 -34.19
C ASN A 142 -28.08 1.05 -34.85
N GLY A 143 -27.32 0.07 -34.36
CA GLY A 143 -27.35 -1.32 -34.85
C GLY A 143 -26.48 -1.60 -36.09
N LEU A 144 -25.92 -0.58 -36.76
CA LEU A 144 -24.96 -0.76 -37.86
C LEU A 144 -23.53 -0.83 -37.32
N GLN A 145 -22.78 -1.87 -37.67
CA GLN A 145 -21.40 -2.02 -37.23
C GLN A 145 -20.50 -1.03 -37.96
N VAL A 146 -19.71 -0.24 -37.23
CA VAL A 146 -18.82 0.80 -37.79
C VAL A 146 -17.35 0.40 -37.62
N GLN A 147 -16.51 0.83 -38.55
CA GLN A 147 -15.07 0.59 -38.52
C GLN A 147 -14.34 1.49 -37.50
N ILE A 148 -13.26 0.97 -36.93
CA ILE A 148 -12.47 1.62 -35.88
C ILE A 148 -11.08 1.93 -36.46
N GLU A 149 -10.59 3.14 -36.23
CA GLU A 149 -9.26 3.58 -36.68
C GLU A 149 -8.18 3.12 -35.70
N GLU A 150 -8.37 3.41 -34.43
CA GLU A 150 -7.41 3.12 -33.37
C GLU A 150 -8.14 2.72 -32.08
N VAL A 151 -7.55 1.77 -31.35
CA VAL A 151 -7.96 1.41 -29.99
C VAL A 151 -6.76 1.62 -29.09
N PHE A 152 -6.97 2.26 -27.94
CA PHE A 152 -5.97 2.36 -26.89
C PHE A 152 -6.54 1.84 -25.56
N GLY A 153 -6.44 0.52 -25.38
CA GLY A 153 -7.19 -0.18 -24.35
C GLY A 153 -6.82 0.21 -22.93
N GLN A 154 -5.59 0.65 -22.69
CA GLN A 154 -5.14 1.10 -21.38
C GLN A 154 -5.86 2.38 -20.91
N THR A 155 -6.10 3.34 -21.81
CA THR A 155 -6.83 4.58 -21.47
C THR A 155 -8.32 4.50 -21.76
N ARG A 156 -8.79 3.35 -22.28
CA ARG A 156 -10.20 3.09 -22.62
C ARG A 156 -10.66 3.81 -23.88
N GLU A 157 -9.73 4.37 -24.64
CA GLU A 157 -10.04 5.20 -25.81
C GLU A 157 -10.26 4.36 -27.06
N ILE A 158 -11.29 4.73 -27.82
CA ILE A 158 -11.58 4.19 -29.15
C ILE A 158 -11.74 5.38 -30.10
N VAL A 159 -11.05 5.33 -31.23
CA VAL A 159 -11.10 6.33 -32.29
C VAL A 159 -11.79 5.72 -33.51
N LEU A 160 -12.88 6.36 -33.96
CA LEU A 160 -13.59 5.93 -35.16
C LEU A 160 -12.94 6.50 -36.42
N ILE A 161 -12.97 5.71 -37.50
CA ILE A 161 -12.53 6.16 -38.82
C ILE A 161 -13.40 7.35 -39.25
N ASN A 162 -12.74 8.41 -39.71
CA ASN A 162 -13.42 9.65 -40.11
C ASN A 162 -13.55 9.85 -41.62
N ILE A 163 -12.96 8.94 -42.40
CA ILE A 163 -12.93 8.99 -43.86
C ILE A 163 -13.56 7.69 -44.36
N PRO A 164 -14.54 7.72 -45.27
CA PRO A 164 -15.09 6.49 -45.83
C PRO A 164 -13.99 5.70 -46.54
N ASP A 165 -13.81 4.44 -46.16
CA ASP A 165 -12.83 3.56 -46.78
C ASP A 165 -13.34 3.14 -48.17
N TYR A 166 -12.47 3.24 -49.18
CA TYR A 166 -12.81 2.87 -50.55
C TYR A 166 -12.39 1.42 -50.79
N ASN A 167 -13.37 0.53 -50.91
CA ASN A 167 -13.09 -0.87 -51.17
C ASN A 167 -12.78 -1.07 -52.65
N VAL A 168 -11.49 -1.30 -52.93
CA VAL A 168 -10.95 -1.48 -54.29
C VAL A 168 -11.58 -2.69 -55.01
N VAL A 169 -12.02 -3.72 -54.28
CA VAL A 169 -12.60 -4.93 -54.87
C VAL A 169 -14.03 -4.68 -55.36
N THR A 170 -14.81 -3.87 -54.64
CA THR A 170 -16.20 -3.57 -54.99
C THR A 170 -16.38 -2.24 -55.71
N GLU A 171 -15.29 -1.47 -55.85
CA GLU A 171 -15.25 -0.10 -56.41
C GLU A 171 -16.26 0.86 -55.76
N LYS A 172 -16.59 0.62 -54.50
CA LYS A 172 -17.58 1.38 -53.72
C LYS A 172 -16.98 1.76 -52.37
N PHE A 173 -17.40 2.93 -51.87
CA PHE A 173 -17.17 3.28 -50.48
C PHE A 173 -17.95 2.32 -49.57
N ASP A 174 -17.36 1.98 -48.42
CA ASP A 174 -18.02 1.12 -47.44
C ASP A 174 -19.35 1.74 -47.00
N GLU A 175 -20.45 1.03 -47.27
CA GLU A 175 -21.81 1.45 -46.90
C GLU A 175 -21.99 1.49 -45.38
N ASN A 176 -21.10 0.83 -44.62
CA ASN A 176 -21.10 0.84 -43.16
C ASN A 176 -20.41 2.07 -42.55
N PHE A 177 -19.91 3.00 -43.36
CA PHE A 177 -19.38 4.25 -42.85
C PHE A 177 -20.49 5.15 -42.31
N ARG A 178 -20.52 5.32 -40.99
CA ARG A 178 -21.44 6.24 -40.31
C ARG A 178 -20.73 6.93 -39.16
N LEU A 179 -20.87 8.25 -39.10
CA LEU A 179 -20.42 9.05 -37.96
C LEU A 179 -21.59 9.25 -36.98
N PRO A 180 -21.33 9.23 -35.66
CA PRO A 180 -22.38 9.40 -34.67
C PRO A 180 -22.83 10.85 -34.56
N THR A 181 -24.12 11.02 -34.29
CA THR A 181 -24.75 12.27 -33.88
C THR A 181 -25.19 12.18 -32.42
N GLU A 182 -25.57 13.31 -31.80
CA GLU A 182 -26.00 13.34 -30.39
C GLU A 182 -27.24 12.48 -30.11
N THR A 183 -28.06 12.22 -31.12
CA THR A 183 -29.24 11.37 -31.03
C THR A 183 -28.94 9.88 -31.25
N ASP A 184 -27.75 9.54 -31.74
CA ASP A 184 -27.40 8.17 -32.08
C ASP A 184 -26.99 7.38 -30.83
N THR A 185 -27.39 6.11 -30.80
CA THR A 185 -26.98 5.16 -29.77
C THR A 185 -25.70 4.45 -30.24
N VAL A 186 -24.63 4.62 -29.47
CA VAL A 186 -23.34 3.96 -29.75
C VAL A 186 -23.14 2.83 -28.75
N GLU A 187 -23.12 1.60 -29.25
CA GLU A 187 -22.88 0.38 -28.47
C GLU A 187 -21.49 -0.15 -28.77
N VAL A 188 -20.76 -0.59 -27.75
CA VAL A 188 -19.45 -1.23 -27.90
C VAL A 188 -19.41 -2.58 -27.21
N SER A 189 -18.75 -3.55 -27.82
CA SER A 189 -18.45 -4.84 -27.20
C SER A 189 -16.96 -5.11 -27.21
N TYR A 190 -16.43 -5.51 -26.06
CA TYR A 190 -14.99 -5.68 -25.84
C TYR A 190 -14.72 -6.60 -24.64
N TYR A 191 -13.47 -7.02 -24.47
CA TYR A 191 -13.05 -7.75 -23.27
C TYR A 191 -12.50 -6.78 -22.23
N ALA A 192 -12.95 -6.93 -20.99
CA ALA A 192 -12.48 -6.17 -19.84
C ALA A 192 -11.88 -7.11 -18.79
N ILE A 193 -10.98 -6.58 -17.96
CA ILE A 193 -10.47 -7.30 -16.80
C ILE A 193 -11.51 -7.22 -15.69
N GLN A 194 -11.95 -8.37 -15.17
CA GLN A 194 -12.81 -8.42 -14.00
C GLN A 194 -11.98 -8.60 -12.73
N ASN A 195 -11.04 -9.55 -12.75
CA ASN A 195 -10.08 -9.78 -11.68
C ASN A 195 -8.69 -9.89 -12.29
N PHE A 196 -7.68 -9.37 -11.60
CA PHE A 196 -6.30 -9.42 -12.03
C PHE A 196 -5.41 -9.88 -10.90
N VAL A 197 -4.65 -10.94 -11.12
CA VAL A 197 -3.68 -11.49 -10.17
C VAL A 197 -2.29 -11.25 -10.71
N TRP A 198 -1.48 -10.50 -9.96
CA TRP A 198 -0.12 -10.20 -10.35
C TRP A 198 0.85 -11.28 -9.84
N SER A 199 1.19 -12.27 -10.67
CA SER A 199 2.09 -13.39 -10.30
C SER A 199 3.58 -13.19 -10.58
N GLY A 200 3.98 -11.98 -10.98
CA GLY A 200 5.39 -11.64 -11.27
C GLY A 200 6.36 -11.81 -10.10
N LEU A 201 7.64 -11.83 -10.45
CA LEU A 201 8.77 -11.97 -9.51
C LEU A 201 8.74 -10.87 -8.42
N ASP A 202 8.96 -11.28 -7.17
CA ASP A 202 9.05 -10.42 -5.97
C ASP A 202 7.78 -9.62 -5.66
N LYS A 203 6.61 -10.09 -6.12
CA LYS A 203 5.31 -9.57 -5.67
C LYS A 203 4.86 -10.28 -4.41
N HIS A 204 4.30 -9.49 -3.50
CA HIS A 204 3.77 -9.96 -2.24
C HIS A 204 2.26 -9.80 -2.26
N ILE A 205 1.56 -10.90 -2.55
CA ILE A 205 0.11 -10.96 -2.42
C ILE A 205 -0.19 -11.62 -1.09
N PHE A 206 -1.08 -10.99 -0.34
CA PHE A 206 -1.54 -11.46 0.96
C PHE A 206 -3.03 -11.78 0.87
N TYR A 207 -3.41 -12.90 1.46
CA TYR A 207 -4.78 -13.35 1.56
C TYR A 207 -5.21 -13.42 3.01
N ARG A 208 -6.45 -13.04 3.26
CA ARG A 208 -7.15 -13.29 4.52
C ARG A 208 -8.45 -14.01 4.19
N VAL A 209 -8.79 -15.02 5.00
CA VAL A 209 -10.03 -15.77 4.84
C VAL A 209 -10.84 -15.62 6.11
N CYS A 210 -12.07 -15.11 5.95
CA CYS A 210 -13.00 -14.86 7.03
C CYS A 210 -14.12 -15.91 6.98
N THR A 211 -14.51 -16.47 8.13
CA THR A 211 -15.66 -17.38 8.22
C THR A 211 -16.94 -16.58 8.18
N VAL A 212 -17.93 -17.05 7.41
CA VAL A 212 -19.26 -16.46 7.32
C VAL A 212 -20.28 -17.41 7.94
N ALA A 213 -21.05 -16.91 8.89
CA ALA A 213 -22.13 -17.64 9.55
C ALA A 213 -23.48 -16.92 9.34
N LEU A 214 -24.58 -17.67 9.43
CA LEU A 214 -25.91 -17.09 9.47
C LEU A 214 -26.11 -16.30 10.76
N ASP A 215 -26.59 -15.08 10.63
CA ASP A 215 -27.00 -14.26 11.76
C ASP A 215 -28.28 -13.49 11.39
N PRO A 216 -29.45 -13.92 11.92
CA PRO A 216 -30.72 -13.29 11.60
C PRO A 216 -30.84 -11.87 12.17
N THR A 217 -29.94 -11.46 13.07
CA THR A 217 -29.95 -10.10 13.65
C THR A 217 -29.33 -9.06 12.72
N THR A 218 -28.49 -9.49 11.78
CA THR A 218 -27.84 -8.60 10.80
C THR A 218 -28.74 -8.38 9.59
N PRO A 219 -28.79 -7.16 9.00
CA PRO A 219 -29.60 -6.91 7.80
C PRO A 219 -29.23 -7.76 6.58
N SER A 220 -27.95 -8.17 6.50
CA SER A 220 -27.44 -9.08 5.47
C SER A 220 -27.84 -10.54 5.69
N GLY A 221 -28.30 -10.90 6.89
CA GLY A 221 -28.49 -12.29 7.33
C GLY A 221 -27.18 -13.04 7.58
N TYR A 222 -26.03 -12.36 7.51
CA TYR A 222 -24.70 -12.95 7.63
C TYR A 222 -23.82 -12.17 8.59
N LYS A 223 -23.13 -12.89 9.47
CA LYS A 223 -22.06 -12.39 10.33
C LYS A 223 -20.73 -13.00 9.91
N GLU A 224 -19.70 -12.17 9.84
CA GLU A 224 -18.38 -12.55 9.36
C GLU A 224 -17.33 -12.38 10.45
N SER A 225 -16.29 -13.24 10.43
CA SER A 225 -15.09 -13.03 11.24
C SER A 225 -14.48 -11.66 10.96
N PRO A 226 -14.15 -10.85 11.99
CA PRO A 226 -13.45 -9.60 11.79
C PRO A 226 -12.14 -9.83 11.02
N ILE A 227 -11.94 -9.08 9.94
CA ILE A 227 -10.76 -9.25 9.08
C ILE A 227 -9.45 -9.08 9.86
N GLY A 228 -9.45 -8.26 10.91
CA GLY A 228 -8.31 -8.04 11.81
C GLY A 228 -7.85 -9.30 12.55
N TYR A 229 -8.76 -10.24 12.81
CA TYR A 229 -8.47 -11.52 13.49
C TYR A 229 -8.01 -12.61 12.52
N CYS A 230 -8.18 -12.39 11.22
CA CYS A 230 -7.77 -13.33 10.19
C CYS A 230 -6.27 -13.17 9.93
N GLN A 231 -5.49 -14.23 10.12
CA GLN A 231 -4.06 -14.21 9.87
C GLN A 231 -3.79 -14.03 8.36
N PRO A 232 -2.93 -13.06 7.96
CA PRO A 232 -2.54 -12.91 6.57
C PRO A 232 -1.62 -14.06 6.15
N VAL A 233 -1.89 -14.65 4.99
CA VAL A 233 -1.06 -15.71 4.38
C VAL A 233 -0.63 -15.28 2.98
N SER A 234 0.60 -15.59 2.61
CA SER A 234 1.16 -15.29 1.29
C SER A 234 1.70 -16.57 0.65
N SER A 235 1.85 -16.57 -0.68
CA SER A 235 2.45 -17.69 -1.41
C SER A 235 3.92 -17.96 -1.04
N HIS A 236 4.58 -17.01 -0.38
CA HIS A 236 5.93 -17.18 0.14
C HIS A 236 5.96 -18.07 1.39
N THR A 237 4.84 -18.21 2.10
CA THR A 237 4.72 -18.98 3.34
C THR A 237 4.11 -20.34 3.05
N ILE A 238 4.95 -21.34 2.77
CA ILE A 238 4.48 -22.68 2.36
C ILE A 238 3.93 -23.48 3.56
N GLU A 239 4.62 -23.42 4.70
CA GLU A 239 4.27 -24.19 5.90
C GLU A 239 4.04 -23.27 7.10
N THR A 240 3.27 -23.72 8.09
CA THR A 240 3.19 -23.03 9.38
C THR A 240 4.54 -23.07 10.10
N LEU A 241 4.96 -21.95 10.70
CA LEU A 241 6.17 -21.89 11.52
C LEU A 241 6.06 -22.84 12.73
N ASP A 242 6.93 -23.86 12.75
CA ASP A 242 7.14 -24.72 13.92
C ASP A 242 7.49 -23.89 15.16
N TYR A 243 7.18 -24.44 16.32
CA TYR A 243 7.47 -23.81 17.60
C TYR A 243 8.95 -23.39 17.74
N ILE A 244 9.89 -24.25 17.32
CA ILE A 244 11.34 -23.97 17.41
C ILE A 244 11.71 -22.71 16.63
N TRP A 245 11.20 -22.56 15.41
CA TRP A 245 11.49 -21.40 14.56
C TRP A 245 10.76 -20.16 15.01
N ARG A 246 9.55 -20.29 15.55
CA ARG A 246 8.83 -19.19 16.21
C ARG A 246 9.62 -18.65 17.40
N GLU A 247 10.16 -19.54 18.24
CA GLU A 247 11.02 -19.15 19.36
C GLU A 247 12.34 -18.54 18.90
N ALA A 248 12.94 -19.05 17.81
CA ALA A 248 14.14 -18.45 17.23
C ALA A 248 13.89 -17.02 16.74
N VAL A 249 12.79 -16.78 16.01
CA VAL A 249 12.37 -15.43 15.58
C VAL A 249 12.12 -14.53 16.79
N ARG A 250 11.43 -15.03 17.82
CA ARG A 250 11.18 -14.29 19.06
C ARG A 250 12.47 -13.90 19.78
N ARG A 251 13.45 -14.82 19.89
CA ARG A 251 14.76 -14.55 20.49
C ARG A 251 15.58 -13.56 19.67
N ASN A 252 15.57 -13.67 18.35
CA ASN A 252 16.23 -12.71 17.47
C ASN A 252 15.62 -11.31 17.63
N HIS A 253 14.29 -11.21 17.73
CA HIS A 253 13.64 -9.94 18.01
C HIS A 253 14.04 -9.38 19.38
N TRP A 254 14.16 -10.24 20.40
CA TRP A 254 14.65 -9.82 21.72
C TRP A 254 16.08 -9.26 21.66
N ILE A 255 16.98 -9.87 20.87
CA ILE A 255 18.34 -9.34 20.64
C ILE A 255 18.28 -7.94 20.01
N LEU A 256 17.43 -7.74 19.00
CA LEU A 256 17.21 -6.43 18.39
C LEU A 256 16.66 -5.41 19.40
N GLN A 257 15.78 -5.82 20.32
CA GLN A 257 15.29 -4.91 21.36
C GLN A 257 16.39 -4.43 22.32
N GLN A 258 17.44 -5.23 22.54
CA GLN A 258 18.55 -4.87 23.43
C GLN A 258 19.60 -3.97 22.76
N GLY A 259 19.96 -4.25 21.50
CA GLY A 259 21.08 -3.57 20.83
C GLY A 259 20.77 -3.02 19.44
N GLY A 260 19.55 -3.15 18.96
CA GLY A 260 19.13 -2.67 17.65
C GLY A 260 18.76 -1.19 17.65
N GLU A 261 18.80 -0.59 16.46
CA GLU A 261 18.37 0.77 16.21
C GLU A 261 16.90 0.80 15.79
N ARG A 262 16.11 1.70 16.42
CA ARG A 262 14.71 1.93 16.04
C ARG A 262 14.66 2.85 14.83
N VAL A 263 14.04 2.37 13.75
CA VAL A 263 13.92 3.10 12.49
C VAL A 263 12.47 3.12 12.02
N LYS A 264 12.13 4.11 11.19
CA LYS A 264 10.88 4.13 10.43
C LYS A 264 11.15 3.63 9.02
N VAL A 265 10.40 2.65 8.56
CA VAL A 265 10.55 2.10 7.20
C VAL A 265 9.41 2.52 6.30
N PHE A 266 9.76 2.84 5.06
CA PHE A 266 8.84 3.16 3.98
C PHE A 266 9.00 2.12 2.88
N VAL A 267 7.97 1.30 2.74
CA VAL A 267 7.90 0.26 1.70
C VAL A 267 7.39 0.89 0.42
N ARG A 268 8.09 0.69 -0.68
CA ARG A 268 7.73 1.23 -1.98
C ARG A 268 6.41 0.63 -2.45
N LYS A 269 5.47 1.49 -2.83
CA LYS A 269 4.23 1.03 -3.45
C LYS A 269 4.54 0.42 -4.81
N THR A 270 4.15 -0.83 -4.97
CA THR A 270 4.25 -1.53 -6.25
C THR A 270 2.92 -1.48 -7.04
N MET A 271 1.91 -0.88 -6.44
CA MET A 271 0.55 -0.75 -6.96
C MET A 271 -0.23 0.35 -6.23
N GLY A 272 -1.48 0.55 -6.66
CA GLY A 272 -2.39 1.56 -6.17
C GLY A 272 -2.80 2.51 -7.28
N LEU A 273 -3.33 3.67 -6.91
CA LEU A 273 -3.72 4.69 -7.88
C LEU A 273 -2.49 5.22 -8.62
N PRO A 274 -2.41 5.09 -9.95
CA PRO A 274 -1.27 5.57 -10.71
C PRO A 274 -1.19 7.09 -10.63
N CYS A 275 0.03 7.62 -10.50
CA CYS A 275 0.22 9.06 -10.46
C CYS A 275 0.11 9.71 -11.85
N SER A 276 -0.51 10.89 -11.89
CA SER A 276 -0.69 11.73 -13.09
C SER A 276 0.56 12.48 -13.55
N CYS A 277 1.64 12.52 -12.77
CA CYS A 277 2.88 13.25 -13.11
C CYS A 277 3.70 12.63 -14.25
N ARG A 278 3.05 11.81 -15.06
CA ARG A 278 3.61 11.24 -16.27
C ARG A 278 3.31 12.17 -17.44
N LEU A 279 4.23 12.13 -18.40
CA LEU A 279 3.88 12.34 -19.80
C LEU A 279 2.69 11.42 -20.15
N ASP A 280 1.88 11.84 -21.13
CA ASP A 280 0.67 11.19 -21.65
C ASP A 280 0.62 9.65 -21.46
N ALA A 281 -0.54 9.08 -21.15
CA ALA A 281 -0.69 7.65 -20.86
C ALA A 281 -0.16 6.76 -22.00
N ARG A 282 -0.19 7.26 -23.24
CA ARG A 282 0.45 6.66 -24.41
C ARG A 282 1.97 6.57 -24.28
N LEU A 283 2.64 7.63 -23.83
CA LEU A 283 4.09 7.65 -23.56
C LEU A 283 4.49 6.72 -22.41
N ARG A 284 3.60 6.43 -21.47
CA ARG A 284 3.87 5.48 -20.36
C ARG A 284 4.06 4.05 -20.85
N GLU A 285 3.25 3.60 -21.81
CA GLU A 285 3.34 2.25 -22.36
C GLU A 285 4.74 1.99 -22.94
N TRP A 286 5.31 3.01 -23.60
CA TRP A 286 6.62 2.94 -24.22
C TRP A 286 7.78 3.23 -23.24
N SER A 287 7.67 4.26 -22.40
CA SER A 287 8.76 4.69 -21.52
C SER A 287 8.96 3.80 -20.29
N LYS A 288 7.90 3.10 -19.85
CA LYS A 288 7.87 2.15 -18.71
C LYS A 288 8.44 2.68 -17.37
N GLN A 289 8.80 3.97 -17.27
CA GLN A 289 9.40 4.58 -16.09
C GLN A 289 8.65 5.87 -15.70
N PRO A 290 8.32 6.05 -14.42
CA PRO A 290 7.77 7.30 -13.91
C PRO A 290 8.85 8.40 -13.86
N SER A 291 8.43 9.66 -13.76
CA SER A 291 9.35 10.77 -13.54
C SER A 291 9.99 10.66 -12.15
N ASN A 292 11.33 10.61 -12.11
CA ASN A 292 12.13 10.66 -10.88
C ASN A 292 12.11 12.03 -10.17
N ARG A 293 11.32 12.99 -10.64
CA ARG A 293 11.20 14.35 -10.03
C ARG A 293 9.80 14.67 -9.51
N CYS A 294 8.87 13.72 -9.63
CA CYS A 294 7.49 13.92 -9.25
C CYS A 294 7.29 13.89 -7.73
N LEU A 295 6.81 14.99 -7.14
CA LEU A 295 6.54 15.12 -5.70
C LEU A 295 5.33 14.31 -5.22
N HIS A 296 4.45 13.89 -6.12
CA HIS A 296 3.26 13.11 -5.75
C HIS A 296 3.52 11.61 -5.68
N CYS A 297 4.49 11.09 -6.44
CA CYS A 297 4.81 9.66 -6.49
C CYS A 297 6.24 9.31 -6.10
N PHE A 298 7.12 10.30 -5.92
CA PHE A 298 8.51 10.09 -5.52
C PHE A 298 9.26 9.06 -6.39
N GLY A 299 9.04 9.12 -7.71
CA GLY A 299 9.68 8.21 -8.67
C GLY A 299 9.16 6.76 -8.64
N THR A 300 8.09 6.47 -7.89
CA THR A 300 7.53 5.11 -7.82
C THR A 300 6.45 4.87 -8.88
N GLY A 301 5.77 5.92 -9.33
CA GLY A 301 4.70 5.88 -10.33
C GLY A 301 3.28 5.68 -9.79
N PHE A 302 3.13 5.58 -8.47
CA PHE A 302 1.85 5.51 -7.75
C PHE A 302 1.70 6.69 -6.80
N LEU A 303 0.48 7.22 -6.62
CA LEU A 303 0.22 8.32 -5.69
C LEU A 303 0.74 7.97 -4.29
N THR A 304 1.28 8.96 -3.56
CA THR A 304 2.01 8.87 -2.28
C THR A 304 3.34 8.09 -2.33
N GLY A 305 3.48 7.20 -3.30
CA GLY A 305 4.68 6.46 -3.67
C GLY A 305 5.20 5.42 -2.69
N TYR A 306 5.14 5.67 -1.40
CA TYR A 306 5.55 4.76 -0.35
C TYR A 306 4.41 4.51 0.64
N GLU A 307 4.50 3.38 1.34
CA GLU A 307 3.61 2.96 2.41
C GLU A 307 4.41 2.92 3.71
N GLY A 308 3.83 3.44 4.79
CA GLY A 308 4.50 3.66 6.06
C GLY A 308 4.06 5.00 6.68
N PRO A 309 4.75 5.46 7.74
CA PRO A 309 5.95 4.87 8.32
C PRO A 309 5.66 3.60 9.15
N TYR A 310 6.48 2.56 8.94
CA TYR A 310 6.47 1.34 9.75
C TYR A 310 7.53 1.39 10.84
N ASP A 311 7.14 1.19 12.10
CA ASP A 311 8.09 1.01 13.19
C ASP A 311 8.84 -0.32 13.05
N LEU A 312 10.16 -0.23 12.93
CA LEU A 312 11.04 -1.38 12.80
C LEU A 312 12.27 -1.21 13.70
N ILE A 313 12.86 -2.34 14.08
CA ILE A 313 14.17 -2.36 14.74
C ILE A 313 15.12 -3.11 13.80
N VAL A 314 16.24 -2.48 13.47
CA VAL A 314 17.30 -3.06 12.65
C VAL A 314 18.53 -3.29 13.50
N ALA A 315 19.36 -4.26 13.11
CA ALA A 315 20.68 -4.42 13.71
C ALA A 315 21.50 -3.14 13.53
N PRO A 316 22.32 -2.75 14.52
CA PRO A 316 23.13 -1.54 14.43
C PRO A 316 24.12 -1.63 13.27
N ASP A 317 24.36 -0.50 12.62
CA ASP A 317 25.25 -0.38 11.46
C ASP A 317 26.62 0.17 11.87
N ASP A 318 27.52 -0.71 12.32
CA ASP A 318 28.89 -0.34 12.70
C ASP A 318 29.85 -0.36 11.48
N PHE A 319 29.47 0.30 10.39
CA PHE A 319 30.26 0.29 9.15
C PHE A 319 31.07 1.57 8.94
N GLU A 320 32.18 1.42 8.21
CA GLU A 320 33.03 2.55 7.83
C GLU A 320 32.27 3.52 6.91
N ARG A 321 32.37 4.81 7.22
CA ARG A 321 31.81 5.89 6.40
C ARG A 321 32.91 6.43 5.51
N ARG A 322 32.73 6.31 4.19
CA ARG A 322 33.64 6.89 3.19
C ARG A 322 33.03 8.13 2.59
N ILE A 323 33.81 9.20 2.46
CA ILE A 323 33.44 10.36 1.64
C ILE A 323 34.11 10.19 0.28
N SER A 324 33.32 9.98 -0.76
CA SER A 324 33.81 9.96 -2.14
C SER A 324 33.54 11.31 -2.82
N GLN A 325 34.47 11.76 -3.66
CA GLN A 325 34.30 12.97 -4.46
C GLN A 325 34.08 12.56 -5.91
N GLY A 326 32.86 12.77 -6.41
CA GLY A 326 32.50 12.53 -7.81
C GLY A 326 32.38 13.84 -8.60
N PRO A 327 32.19 13.76 -9.93
CA PRO A 327 31.97 14.94 -10.78
C PRO A 327 30.70 15.72 -10.39
N ASN A 328 29.76 15.07 -9.69
CA ASN A 328 28.52 15.66 -9.20
C ASN A 328 28.61 16.12 -7.72
N GLY A 329 29.81 16.23 -7.15
CA GLY A 329 30.04 16.67 -5.77
C GLY A 329 30.54 15.57 -4.82
N LYS A 330 30.67 15.93 -3.54
CA LYS A 330 31.03 14.98 -2.47
C LYS A 330 29.79 14.18 -2.08
N ARG A 331 29.94 12.86 -1.97
CA ARG A 331 28.89 11.95 -1.52
C ARG A 331 29.40 11.13 -0.35
N LYS A 332 28.55 10.96 0.66
CA LYS A 332 28.81 10.04 1.78
C LYS A 332 28.39 8.65 1.31
N GLU A 333 29.38 7.80 1.06
CA GLU A 333 29.18 6.39 0.81
C GLU A 333 29.19 5.67 2.15
N HIS A 334 28.04 5.14 2.51
CA HIS A 334 27.87 4.26 3.66
C HIS A 334 27.10 3.05 3.14
N THR A 335 27.78 1.91 3.01
CA THR A 335 27.17 0.64 2.60
C THR A 335 27.48 -0.40 3.65
N GLY A 336 26.45 -0.87 4.32
CA GLY A 336 26.55 -1.84 5.41
C GLY A 336 25.44 -2.86 5.32
N GLU A 337 25.74 -4.11 5.66
CA GLU A 337 24.75 -5.17 5.79
C GLU A 337 24.08 -5.08 7.17
N VAL A 338 22.77 -4.87 7.19
CA VAL A 338 21.96 -4.91 8.41
C VAL A 338 20.93 -6.02 8.27
N TRP A 339 20.31 -6.39 9.39
CA TRP A 339 19.22 -7.35 9.39
C TRP A 339 18.07 -6.91 10.27
N THR A 340 16.89 -7.46 9.98
CA THR A 340 15.69 -7.27 10.79
C THR A 340 14.85 -8.55 10.83
N GLY A 341 13.75 -8.51 11.56
CA GLY A 341 12.78 -9.58 11.63
C GLY A 341 12.10 -9.88 10.28
N PRO A 342 11.23 -10.90 10.25
CA PRO A 342 10.59 -11.35 9.01
C PRO A 342 9.49 -10.41 8.48
N THR A 343 8.98 -9.49 9.30
CA THR A 343 7.89 -8.57 8.93
C THR A 343 8.22 -7.13 9.34
N PRO A 344 7.91 -6.12 8.51
CA PRO A 344 7.30 -6.21 7.18
C PRO A 344 8.28 -6.73 6.13
N LEU A 345 7.79 -7.24 5.00
CA LEU A 345 8.66 -7.69 3.90
C LEU A 345 9.29 -6.49 3.20
N LEU A 346 10.62 -6.48 3.17
CA LEU A 346 11.42 -5.42 2.56
C LEU A 346 11.88 -5.84 1.17
N THR A 347 11.93 -4.87 0.27
CA THR A 347 12.32 -5.02 -1.13
C THR A 347 13.37 -3.98 -1.51
N GLN A 348 14.01 -4.20 -2.65
CA GLN A 348 14.98 -3.24 -3.17
C GLN A 348 14.29 -1.90 -3.48
N ARG A 349 14.96 -0.79 -3.14
CA ARG A 349 14.49 0.61 -3.29
C ARG A 349 13.46 1.06 -2.27
N ASP A 350 13.12 0.23 -1.29
CA ASP A 350 12.55 0.72 -0.04
C ASP A 350 13.56 1.64 0.65
N PHE A 351 13.12 2.41 1.64
CA PHE A 351 14.05 3.21 2.43
C PHE A 351 13.65 3.25 3.89
N LEU A 352 14.64 3.47 4.75
CA LEU A 352 14.45 3.67 6.17
C LEU A 352 14.90 5.07 6.58
N VAL A 353 14.33 5.55 7.68
CA VAL A 353 14.62 6.81 8.32
C VAL A 353 15.06 6.52 9.75
N LYS A 354 16.29 6.92 10.09
CA LYS A 354 16.82 6.81 11.45
C LYS A 354 16.23 7.88 12.36
N GLN A 355 16.45 7.75 13.67
CA GLN A 355 16.05 8.78 14.64
C GLN A 355 16.72 10.14 14.40
N THR A 356 17.88 10.14 13.74
CA THR A 356 18.62 11.33 13.32
C THR A 356 18.06 12.02 12.07
N ASN A 357 16.96 11.50 11.49
CA ASN A 357 16.39 11.91 10.21
C ASN A 357 17.31 11.66 8.99
N GLU A 358 18.44 10.95 9.18
CA GLU A 358 19.21 10.40 8.06
C GLU A 358 18.39 9.31 7.35
N ARG A 359 18.35 9.36 6.01
CA ARG A 359 17.60 8.39 5.20
C ARG A 359 18.56 7.44 4.49
N TYR A 360 18.16 6.18 4.42
CA TYR A 360 18.95 5.12 3.80
C TYR A 360 18.09 4.31 2.85
N SER A 361 18.58 4.12 1.62
CA SER A 361 17.99 3.17 0.67
C SER A 361 18.31 1.74 1.04
N ILE A 362 17.35 0.85 0.80
CA ILE A 362 17.50 -0.58 0.98
C ILE A 362 17.91 -1.20 -0.37
N GLY A 363 19.04 -1.90 -0.34
CA GLY A 363 19.60 -2.67 -1.46
C GLY A 363 18.89 -4.02 -1.64
N PRO A 364 19.52 -4.97 -2.34
CA PRO A 364 19.00 -6.34 -2.45
C PRO A 364 18.82 -6.98 -1.07
N VAL A 365 17.68 -7.65 -0.88
CA VAL A 365 17.31 -8.29 0.39
C VAL A 365 17.44 -9.81 0.28
N ARG A 366 18.30 -10.40 1.10
CA ARG A 366 18.39 -11.85 1.29
C ARG A 366 17.46 -12.27 2.42
N ARG A 367 16.65 -13.29 2.17
CA ARG A 367 15.64 -13.80 3.11
C ARG A 367 15.96 -15.25 3.47
N PRO A 368 16.79 -15.53 4.51
CA PRO A 368 16.97 -16.88 4.98
C PRO A 368 15.62 -17.52 5.29
N THR A 369 15.32 -18.64 4.62
CA THR A 369 14.07 -19.37 4.81
C THR A 369 14.32 -20.74 5.39
N ASN A 370 13.35 -21.24 6.15
CA ASN A 370 13.24 -22.66 6.47
C ASN A 370 11.87 -23.16 5.99
N ARG A 371 11.87 -24.12 5.05
CA ARG A 371 10.64 -24.65 4.41
C ARG A 371 9.71 -23.54 3.89
N GLY A 372 10.30 -22.52 3.26
CA GLY A 372 9.59 -21.35 2.75
C GLY A 372 9.34 -20.24 3.78
N ASN A 373 9.35 -20.54 5.08
CA ASN A 373 9.16 -19.50 6.11
C ASN A 373 10.35 -18.56 6.21
N ILE A 374 10.12 -17.26 6.01
CA ILE A 374 11.13 -16.22 6.19
C ILE A 374 11.39 -16.05 7.69
N LEU A 375 12.65 -16.19 8.09
CA LEU A 375 13.05 -16.08 9.51
C LEU A 375 13.65 -14.71 9.83
N GLN A 376 14.42 -14.17 8.89
CA GLN A 376 15.12 -12.89 8.98
C GLN A 376 15.21 -12.27 7.59
N GLN A 377 15.51 -10.98 7.55
CA GLN A 377 15.81 -10.27 6.30
C GLN A 377 17.15 -9.56 6.46
N HIS A 378 18.11 -9.91 5.62
CA HIS A 378 19.46 -9.36 5.56
C HIS A 378 19.57 -8.48 4.32
N PHE A 379 20.02 -7.24 4.45
CA PHE A 379 20.06 -6.31 3.34
C PHE A 379 21.12 -5.23 3.53
N ASN A 380 21.60 -4.71 2.42
CA ASN A 380 22.52 -3.58 2.45
C ASN A 380 21.74 -2.27 2.54
N ILE A 381 22.19 -1.34 3.38
CA ILE A 381 21.68 0.03 3.42
C ILE A 381 22.65 0.97 2.72
N GLY A 382 22.13 1.95 1.97
CA GLY A 382 22.91 2.96 1.27
C GLY A 382 22.45 4.36 1.63
N TYR A 383 23.35 5.21 2.14
CA TYR A 383 23.04 6.60 2.52
C TYR A 383 22.41 7.39 1.37
N LEU A 384 21.34 8.14 1.68
CA LEU A 384 20.69 9.05 0.74
C LEU A 384 21.07 10.48 1.06
N ASP A 385 21.40 11.23 0.01
CA ASP A 385 21.70 12.65 0.12
C ASP A 385 20.42 13.46 0.36
N GLU A 386 20.53 14.61 1.01
CA GLU A 386 19.38 15.47 1.35
C GLU A 386 18.65 16.00 0.12
N GLY A 387 19.35 16.10 -1.02
CA GLY A 387 18.77 16.44 -2.31
C GLY A 387 17.95 15.32 -2.97
N ASP A 388 17.94 14.10 -2.41
CA ASP A 388 17.11 13.00 -2.91
C ASP A 388 15.63 13.27 -2.60
N MET A 389 14.75 13.05 -3.58
CA MET A 389 13.32 13.30 -3.43
C MET A 389 12.66 12.51 -2.30
N ARG A 390 13.28 11.40 -1.86
CA ARG A 390 12.79 10.65 -0.71
C ARG A 390 12.81 11.47 0.56
N TYR A 391 13.63 12.52 0.68
CA TYR A 391 13.56 13.46 1.81
C TYR A 391 12.24 14.25 1.88
N GLN A 392 11.52 14.36 0.77
CA GLN A 392 10.23 15.04 0.69
C GLN A 392 9.05 14.16 1.11
N VAL A 393 9.28 12.85 1.30
CA VAL A 393 8.25 11.95 1.87
C VAL A 393 8.07 12.36 3.34
N SER A 394 6.83 12.68 3.72
CA SER A 394 6.51 13.05 5.10
C SER A 394 6.76 11.87 6.03
N VAL A 395 7.33 12.16 7.19
CA VAL A 395 7.43 11.20 8.29
C VAL A 395 6.30 11.54 9.25
N ASP A 396 5.11 11.01 8.95
CA ASP A 396 3.94 11.26 9.79
C ASP A 396 4.22 10.75 11.23
N GLY A 397 3.80 11.54 12.23
CA GLY A 397 4.09 11.27 13.65
C GLY A 397 5.31 11.99 14.24
N THR A 398 6.02 12.83 13.48
CA THR A 398 7.04 13.75 14.05
C THR A 398 6.49 15.10 14.49
N ALA A 399 5.26 15.44 14.11
CA ALA A 399 4.58 16.66 14.57
C ALA A 399 4.15 16.57 16.05
N ASP A 400 3.83 15.36 16.52
CA ASP A 400 3.49 15.07 17.92
C ASP A 400 4.70 14.69 18.77
N LEU A 401 5.87 14.46 18.15
CA LEU A 401 7.12 14.45 18.88
C LEU A 401 7.33 15.88 19.36
N ALA A 402 7.10 16.11 20.65
CA ALA A 402 7.42 17.35 21.32
C ALA A 402 8.94 17.58 21.20
N TRP A 403 9.35 18.18 20.10
CA TRP A 403 10.64 18.84 20.04
C TRP A 403 10.59 19.88 21.16
N PRO A 404 11.65 20.01 21.98
CA PRO A 404 11.83 21.20 22.78
C PRO A 404 12.11 22.35 21.81
N ALA A 405 11.06 22.82 21.14
CA ALA A 405 11.09 24.09 20.46
C ALA A 405 11.14 25.15 21.56
N GLU A 406 12.04 26.11 21.42
CA GLU A 406 11.89 27.37 22.15
C GLU A 406 10.43 27.82 21.97
N PRO A 407 9.72 28.18 23.06
CA PRO A 407 8.32 28.55 22.97
C PRO A 407 8.18 29.65 21.92
N SER A 408 7.61 29.27 20.77
CA SER A 408 7.29 30.23 19.72
C SER A 408 6.31 31.24 20.32
N PRO A 409 6.60 32.55 20.28
CA PRO A 409 5.80 33.57 20.97
C PRO A 409 4.39 33.76 20.39
N VAL A 410 3.92 32.88 19.50
CA VAL A 410 2.71 33.07 18.68
C VAL A 410 1.71 31.91 18.81
N ARG A 411 1.95 30.90 19.66
CA ARG A 411 0.95 29.86 19.95
C ARG A 411 0.65 29.71 21.43
N ASP A 412 0.28 30.82 22.05
CA ASP A 412 -0.60 30.80 23.22
C ASP A 412 -2.00 30.35 22.77
N SER A 413 -2.51 29.26 23.36
CA SER A 413 -3.94 28.99 23.64
C SER A 413 -4.35 27.51 23.69
N LEU A 414 -3.46 26.59 24.08
CA LEU A 414 -3.91 25.34 24.70
C LEU A 414 -3.13 25.10 25.99
N VAL A 415 -3.49 25.92 26.99
CA VAL A 415 -3.26 25.57 28.39
C VAL A 415 -4.06 24.30 28.65
N THR A 416 -3.44 23.12 28.48
CA THR A 416 -3.90 21.92 29.19
C THR A 416 -3.68 22.20 30.67
N THR A 417 -4.72 22.72 31.32
CA THR A 417 -4.83 22.61 32.77
C THR A 417 -4.68 21.13 33.10
N PRO A 418 -3.73 20.73 33.97
CA PRO A 418 -3.64 19.34 34.39
C PRO A 418 -5.00 18.95 34.95
N GLN A 419 -5.58 17.87 34.44
CA GLN A 419 -6.83 17.35 34.98
C GLN A 419 -6.62 17.06 36.47
N ARG A 420 -7.45 17.67 37.30
CA ARG A 420 -7.46 17.44 38.75
C ARG A 420 -7.66 15.93 39.01
N PRO A 421 -6.99 15.36 40.02
CA PRO A 421 -7.35 14.04 40.53
C PRO A 421 -8.83 14.01 40.91
N VAL A 422 -9.49 12.88 40.64
CA VAL A 422 -10.94 12.67 40.81
C VAL A 422 -11.38 12.65 42.28
N ASP A 423 -10.43 12.66 43.22
CA ASP A 423 -10.71 12.51 44.65
C ASP A 423 -10.52 13.86 45.37
N GLY A 424 -11.61 14.61 45.45
CA GLY A 424 -11.66 16.01 45.91
C GLY A 424 -11.34 16.26 47.39
N ALA A 425 -10.06 16.19 47.77
CA ALA A 425 -9.59 16.68 49.06
C ALA A 425 -8.30 17.51 48.91
N LEU A 426 -8.44 18.85 48.84
CA LEU A 426 -7.35 19.79 49.10
C LEU A 426 -7.86 20.92 49.99
N THR A 427 -7.87 20.69 51.30
CA THR A 427 -7.82 21.75 52.31
C THR A 427 -6.35 22.10 52.57
N GLY A 428 -5.81 23.00 51.75
CA GLY A 428 -4.51 23.61 51.96
C GLY A 428 -4.46 24.96 51.22
N PRO A 429 -3.81 26.00 51.78
CA PRO A 429 -3.67 27.27 51.08
C PRO A 429 -2.85 27.02 49.81
N THR A 430 -3.39 27.43 48.65
CA THR A 430 -2.74 27.35 47.34
C THR A 430 -1.36 28.02 47.41
N PRO A 431 -0.23 27.29 47.23
CA PRO A 431 1.05 27.91 47.45
C PRO A 431 1.82 28.14 46.15
N TRP A 432 1.22 28.52 45.02
CA TRP A 432 2.04 28.88 43.84
C TRP A 432 1.45 30.05 43.06
N PRO A 433 2.13 31.22 43.02
CA PRO A 433 1.74 32.31 42.14
C PRO A 433 2.06 31.93 40.69
N VAL A 434 1.03 31.92 39.84
CA VAL A 434 1.18 31.81 38.39
C VAL A 434 1.65 33.16 37.85
N GLY A 435 2.97 33.30 37.68
CA GLY A 435 3.60 34.39 36.94
C GLY A 435 4.04 33.94 35.53
N PRO A 436 4.31 34.88 34.60
CA PRO A 436 4.50 34.59 33.17
C PRO A 436 5.87 33.96 32.80
N ARG A 437 6.65 33.47 33.76
CA ARG A 437 7.88 32.71 33.52
C ARG A 437 8.03 31.62 34.58
N ASN A 438 7.65 30.40 34.22
CA ASN A 438 7.94 29.21 35.02
C ASN A 438 9.38 28.75 34.75
N THR A 439 10.36 29.40 35.38
CA THR A 439 11.60 28.71 35.75
C THR A 439 11.28 27.94 37.01
N HIS A 440 11.05 26.63 36.89
CA HIS A 440 10.95 25.78 38.07
C HIS A 440 12.32 25.73 38.74
N PRO A 441 12.40 25.93 40.07
CA PRO A 441 13.65 25.74 40.77
C PRO A 441 14.09 24.28 40.60
N MET A 442 15.31 24.08 40.11
CA MET A 442 15.88 22.73 40.08
C MET A 442 16.16 22.28 41.52
N GLU A 443 16.08 20.97 41.80
CA GLU A 443 16.32 20.39 43.14
C GLU A 443 17.69 20.77 43.76
N THR A 444 18.59 21.32 42.96
CA THR A 444 19.96 21.73 43.30
C THR A 444 20.13 23.25 43.40
N GLU A 445 19.06 24.05 43.39
CA GLU A 445 19.17 25.50 43.61
C GLU A 445 19.39 25.79 45.10
N LYS A 446 20.47 26.52 45.38
CA LYS A 446 20.84 26.92 46.74
C LYS A 446 20.20 28.26 47.07
N ASP A 447 19.32 28.28 48.08
CA ASP A 447 18.59 29.46 48.55
C ASP A 447 19.48 30.68 48.91
N ASN A 448 20.78 30.45 49.14
CA ASN A 448 21.74 31.45 49.60
C ASN A 448 22.71 31.95 48.52
N THR A 449 22.60 31.48 47.27
CA THR A 449 23.51 31.87 46.18
C THR A 449 22.74 32.63 45.10
N PRO A 450 23.14 33.86 44.72
CA PRO A 450 22.50 34.55 43.60
C PRO A 450 22.70 33.76 42.31
N ASP A 451 21.66 33.68 41.49
CA ASP A 451 21.59 32.83 40.29
C ASP A 451 22.74 33.09 39.30
N GLU A 452 23.22 34.34 39.23
CA GLU A 452 24.33 34.76 38.36
C GLU A 452 25.69 34.12 38.72
N VAL A 453 25.83 33.63 39.95
CA VAL A 453 27.10 33.12 40.51
C VAL A 453 27.02 31.62 40.80
N GLU A 454 25.83 31.04 40.75
CA GLU A 454 25.62 29.63 41.07
C GLU A 454 26.12 28.74 39.94
N GLN A 455 27.14 27.93 40.24
CA GLN A 455 27.58 26.88 39.32
C GLN A 455 26.60 25.70 39.42
N ARG A 456 25.96 25.34 38.30
CA ARG A 456 24.91 24.32 38.25
C ARG A 456 25.42 22.99 37.67
N GLY A 457 25.18 21.90 38.39
CA GLY A 457 25.48 20.54 37.95
C GLY A 457 24.23 19.72 37.65
N ARG A 458 24.30 18.81 36.67
CA ARG A 458 23.16 17.94 36.30
C ARG A 458 22.90 16.76 37.26
N SER A 459 23.71 16.56 38.30
CA SER A 459 23.57 15.42 39.21
C SER A 459 23.94 15.79 40.64
N ARG A 460 23.32 15.14 41.63
CA ARG A 460 23.68 15.26 43.06
C ARG A 460 25.16 14.97 43.34
N VAL A 461 25.80 14.14 42.50
CA VAL A 461 27.23 13.82 42.61
C VAL A 461 28.09 15.04 42.28
N TRP A 462 27.66 15.89 41.35
CA TRP A 462 28.35 17.12 40.99
C TRP A 462 28.32 18.14 42.13
N GLU A 463 27.21 18.22 42.87
CA GLU A 463 27.10 19.06 44.07
C GLU A 463 28.10 18.63 45.15
N ASN A 464 28.24 17.33 45.42
CA ASN A 464 29.20 16.85 46.42
C ASN A 464 30.68 17.11 46.07
N ILE A 465 30.98 17.36 44.80
CA ILE A 465 32.35 17.61 44.33
C ILE A 465 32.67 19.11 44.35
N ASN A 466 31.66 19.97 44.15
CA ASN A 466 31.81 21.43 44.01
C ASN A 466 31.16 22.23 45.15
N SER A 467 30.72 21.56 46.23
CA SER A 467 30.20 22.17 47.46
C SER A 467 31.29 22.74 48.36
#